data_AF-A0A344TVV1-F1
#
_entry.id   AF-A0A344TVV1-F1
#
_cell.length_a   1.000
_cell.length_b   1.000
_cell.length_c   1.000
_cell.angle_alpha   90.00
_cell.angle_beta   90.00
_cell.angle_gamma   90.00
#
_symmetry.space_group_name_H-M   'P 1'
#
loop_
_entity.id
_entity.type
_entity.pdbx_description
1 polymer ?
#
loop_
_entity_poly.entity_id
_entity_poly.type
_entity_poly.pdbx_seq_one_letter_code
_entity_poly.pdbx_strand_id
1 'polypeptide(L)'
;MAPKNLGELFDAFEREAFRLETLADYGKSGNTEAYGAFLAGEPQPSDYNDAWVSELRSHTSRGRRIYRVHILARPLTPYLRFELGWGYTKNMTGGEEFFILDITERPNPLAGVPDFWLMDNLTPGVMRYSDDGAFLGADILPEGRAEEFRTYRDTAMTHAVPFTDWWSKYGE
;
A
#
# COMPACT_ATOMS: atom_id res chain seq x y z
N MET A 1 17.85 10.04 15.97
CA MET A 1 18.67 9.36 14.95
C MET A 1 17.79 9.27 13.71
N ALA A 2 18.31 9.51 12.50
CA ALA A 2 17.48 9.33 11.30
C ALA A 2 17.06 7.85 11.18
N PRO A 3 15.80 7.54 10.81
CA PRO A 3 15.33 6.17 10.65
C PRO A 3 16.20 5.41 9.65
N LYS A 4 16.54 4.16 9.97
CA LYS A 4 17.43 3.32 9.15
C LYS A 4 16.69 2.19 8.45
N ASN A 5 15.46 1.91 8.85
CA ASN A 5 14.61 0.87 8.28
C ASN A 5 13.13 1.26 8.38
N LEU A 6 12.27 0.43 7.79
CA LEU A 6 10.84 0.70 7.72
C LEU A 6 10.14 0.67 9.09
N GLY A 7 10.55 -0.22 10.01
CA GLY A 7 9.97 -0.26 11.36
C GLY A 7 10.23 1.04 12.12
N GLU A 8 11.47 1.54 12.06
CA GLU A 8 11.83 2.84 12.66
C GLU A 8 11.06 4.02 12.05
N LEU A 9 10.63 3.93 10.79
CA LEU A 9 9.77 4.94 10.17
C LEU A 9 8.35 4.94 10.78
N PHE A 10 7.75 3.76 10.96
CA PHE A 10 6.43 3.61 11.58
C PHE A 10 6.43 3.98 13.07
N ASP A 11 7.54 3.75 13.77
CA ASP A 11 7.69 4.20 15.16
C ASP A 11 7.76 5.74 15.25
N ALA A 12 8.40 6.38 14.27
CA ALA A 12 8.76 7.80 14.34
C ALA A 12 7.73 8.77 13.73
N PHE A 13 6.92 8.37 12.75
CA PHE A 13 6.04 9.33 12.05
C PHE A 13 4.98 9.94 12.99
N GLU A 14 4.64 11.20 12.79
CA GLU A 14 3.80 11.97 13.70
C GLU A 14 2.44 12.36 13.11
N ARG A 15 2.35 12.52 11.80
CA ARG A 15 1.18 13.10 11.11
C ARG A 15 0.59 12.13 10.11
N GLU A 16 1.40 11.67 9.15
CA GLU A 16 0.89 10.83 8.08
C GLU A 16 1.92 9.87 7.48
N ALA A 17 1.43 8.72 7.02
CA ALA A 17 2.19 7.75 6.24
C ALA A 17 1.44 7.47 4.93
N PHE A 18 2.06 7.84 3.81
CA PHE A 18 1.53 7.58 2.48
C PHE A 18 2.23 6.37 1.83
N ARG A 19 1.47 5.43 1.27
CA ARG A 19 1.99 4.31 0.47
C ARG A 19 1.60 4.45 -1.00
N LEU A 20 2.57 4.30 -1.89
CA LEU A 20 2.33 4.00 -3.31
C LEU A 20 2.67 2.53 -3.60
N GLU A 21 1.73 1.83 -4.22
CA GLU A 21 1.90 0.47 -4.76
C GLU A 21 1.77 0.50 -6.29
N THR A 22 2.69 -0.16 -6.97
CA THR A 22 2.78 -0.13 -8.44
C THR A 22 2.80 -1.52 -9.09
N LEU A 23 2.92 -2.59 -8.32
CA LEU A 23 2.99 -3.97 -8.83
C LEU A 23 1.62 -4.64 -8.80
N ALA A 24 1.34 -5.44 -9.82
CA ALA A 24 0.12 -6.25 -9.86
C ALA A 24 0.24 -7.58 -9.08
N ASP A 25 1.42 -7.89 -8.52
CA ASP A 25 1.65 -9.12 -7.77
C ASP A 25 2.75 -8.92 -6.70
N TYR A 26 2.37 -9.13 -5.45
CA TYR A 26 3.28 -9.17 -4.31
C TYR A 26 3.21 -10.54 -3.60
N GLY A 27 2.81 -11.60 -4.31
CA GLY A 27 2.44 -12.93 -3.79
C GLY A 27 3.57 -13.73 -3.17
N LYS A 28 4.82 -13.27 -3.30
CA LYS A 28 5.99 -13.80 -2.58
C LYS A 28 6.38 -12.92 -1.38
N SER A 29 5.55 -11.94 -1.04
CA SER A 29 5.69 -11.08 0.12
C SER A 29 4.39 -11.01 0.93
N GLY A 30 4.48 -10.52 2.16
CA GLY A 30 3.35 -10.49 3.07
C GLY A 30 2.93 -11.88 3.56
N ASN A 31 1.62 -12.12 3.65
CA ASN A 31 1.07 -13.38 4.16
C ASN A 31 0.86 -14.41 3.02
N THR A 32 1.94 -15.10 2.67
CA THR A 32 1.95 -16.11 1.59
C THR A 32 1.04 -17.30 1.87
N GLU A 33 0.86 -17.68 3.14
CA GLU A 33 -0.07 -18.73 3.55
C GLU A 33 -1.52 -18.32 3.30
N ALA A 34 -1.92 -17.12 3.70
CA ALA A 34 -3.25 -16.59 3.42
C ALA A 34 -3.51 -16.42 1.92
N TYR A 35 -2.49 -16.05 1.15
CA TYR A 35 -2.62 -16.01 -0.32
C TYR A 35 -2.83 -17.42 -0.90
N GLY A 36 -2.12 -18.43 -0.38
CA GLY A 36 -2.35 -19.83 -0.74
C GLY A 36 -3.79 -20.29 -0.44
N ALA A 37 -4.32 -19.96 0.74
CA ALA A 37 -5.70 -20.26 1.13
C ALA A 37 -6.72 -19.59 0.18
N PHE A 38 -6.49 -18.31 -0.16
CA PHE A 38 -7.32 -17.60 -1.13
C PHE A 38 -7.34 -18.28 -2.51
N LEU A 39 -6.18 -18.70 -3.02
CA LEU A 39 -6.09 -19.42 -4.30
C LEU A 39 -6.78 -20.79 -4.25
N ALA A 40 -6.83 -21.42 -3.08
CA ALA A 40 -7.55 -22.68 -2.85
C ALA A 40 -9.07 -22.48 -2.70
N GLY A 41 -9.57 -21.24 -2.68
CA GLY A 41 -10.98 -20.93 -2.47
C GLY A 41 -11.45 -21.10 -1.02
N GLU A 42 -10.50 -21.11 -0.07
CA GLU A 42 -10.80 -21.18 1.36
C GLU A 42 -11.31 -19.83 1.89
N PRO A 43 -12.12 -19.83 2.95
CA PRO A 43 -12.55 -18.58 3.58
C PRO A 43 -11.37 -17.84 4.22
N GLN A 44 -11.50 -16.52 4.34
CA GLN A 44 -10.52 -15.69 5.04
C GLN A 44 -10.35 -16.18 6.49
N PRO A 45 -9.10 -16.43 6.96
CA PRO A 45 -8.85 -16.74 8.37
C PRO A 45 -9.36 -15.62 9.28
N SER A 46 -9.97 -15.97 10.41
CA SER A 46 -10.56 -14.97 11.32
C SER A 46 -9.55 -13.98 11.87
N ASP A 47 -8.32 -14.43 12.08
CA ASP A 47 -7.17 -13.67 12.59
C ASP A 47 -6.33 -13.02 11.49
N TYR A 48 -6.76 -13.11 10.22
CA TYR A 48 -6.03 -12.52 9.11
C TYR A 48 -5.76 -11.04 9.35
N ASN A 49 -4.47 -10.69 9.30
CA ASN A 49 -3.93 -9.34 9.47
C ASN A 49 -4.24 -8.65 10.82
N ASP A 50 -4.66 -9.38 11.87
CA ASP A 50 -5.03 -8.79 13.16
C ASP A 50 -3.91 -7.97 13.81
N ALA A 51 -2.66 -8.44 13.73
CA ALA A 51 -1.51 -7.72 14.26
C ALA A 51 -1.31 -6.36 13.56
N TRP A 52 -1.38 -6.35 12.23
CA TRP A 52 -1.27 -5.13 11.45
C TRP A 52 -2.45 -4.19 11.68
N VAL A 53 -3.68 -4.72 11.76
CA VAL A 53 -4.87 -3.92 12.11
C VAL A 53 -4.74 -3.29 13.49
N SER A 54 -4.16 -3.99 14.46
CA SER A 54 -3.88 -3.44 15.79
C SER A 54 -2.88 -2.29 15.73
N GLU A 55 -1.80 -2.44 14.94
CA GLU A 55 -0.80 -1.39 14.70
C GLU A 55 -1.41 -0.16 14.02
N LEU A 56 -2.19 -0.35 12.96
CA LEU A 56 -2.95 0.70 12.29
C LEU A 56 -3.83 1.46 13.30
N ARG A 57 -4.61 0.75 14.12
CA ARG A 57 -5.45 1.38 15.17
C ARG A 57 -4.64 2.18 16.17
N SER A 58 -3.45 1.69 16.53
CA SER A 58 -2.57 2.37 17.48
C SER A 58 -2.11 3.75 16.96
N HIS A 59 -1.97 3.90 15.65
CA HIS A 59 -1.63 5.16 15.01
C HIS A 59 -2.86 6.03 14.75
N THR A 60 -3.92 5.46 14.16
CA THR A 60 -5.10 6.22 13.75
C THR A 60 -5.90 6.76 14.95
N SER A 61 -5.94 6.02 16.06
CA SER A 61 -6.53 6.52 17.32
C SER A 61 -5.81 7.73 17.92
N ARG A 62 -4.57 8.00 17.50
CA ARG A 62 -3.78 9.18 17.90
C ARG A 62 -3.90 10.33 16.89
N GLY A 63 -4.81 10.23 15.93
CA GLY A 63 -5.02 11.23 14.88
C GLY A 63 -4.00 11.18 13.75
N ARG A 64 -3.16 10.15 13.68
CA ARG A 64 -2.24 9.94 12.54
C ARG A 64 -3.00 9.35 11.36
N ARG A 65 -2.66 9.78 10.14
CA ARG A 65 -3.28 9.27 8.91
C ARG A 65 -2.40 8.22 8.25
N ILE A 66 -2.95 7.08 7.87
CA ILE A 66 -2.25 6.09 7.04
C ILE A 66 -3.10 5.86 5.81
N TYR A 67 -2.52 6.03 4.63
CA TYR A 67 -3.27 5.95 3.39
C TYR A 67 -2.43 5.46 2.22
N ARG A 68 -3.11 4.83 1.27
CA ARG A 68 -2.48 4.10 0.18
C ARG A 68 -3.12 4.43 -1.15
N VAL A 69 -2.29 4.63 -2.18
CA VAL A 69 -2.70 4.56 -3.58
C VAL A 69 -2.10 3.32 -4.21
N HIS A 70 -2.94 2.51 -4.85
CA HIS A 70 -2.50 1.42 -5.71
C HIS A 70 -2.75 1.78 -7.17
N ILE A 71 -1.69 1.79 -7.97
CA ILE A 71 -1.76 1.89 -9.43
C ILE A 71 -1.97 0.49 -10.01
N LEU A 72 -3.11 0.25 -10.65
CA LEU A 72 -3.43 -1.07 -11.21
C LEU A 72 -4.13 -0.97 -12.56
N ALA A 73 -4.11 -2.08 -13.30
CA ALA A 73 -4.89 -2.27 -14.52
C ALA A 73 -5.80 -3.49 -14.38
N ARG A 74 -6.90 -3.50 -15.13
CA ARG A 74 -7.83 -4.62 -15.22
C ARG A 74 -7.56 -5.45 -16.49
N PRO A 75 -7.90 -6.76 -16.50
CA PRO A 75 -8.51 -7.53 -15.40
C PRO A 75 -7.56 -7.73 -14.21
N LEU A 76 -8.12 -7.82 -13.00
CA LEU A 76 -7.34 -8.00 -11.77
C LEU A 76 -6.66 -9.36 -11.76
N THR A 77 -5.36 -9.36 -11.45
CA THR A 77 -4.59 -10.59 -11.16
C THR A 77 -5.18 -11.30 -9.92
N PRO A 78 -4.90 -12.61 -9.74
CA PRO A 78 -5.30 -13.31 -8.52
C PRO A 78 -4.79 -12.62 -7.25
N TYR A 79 -3.55 -12.09 -7.28
CA TYR A 79 -2.99 -11.36 -6.15
C TYR A 79 -3.76 -10.07 -5.86
N LEU A 80 -4.09 -9.26 -6.87
CA LEU A 80 -4.87 -8.04 -6.66
C LEU A 80 -6.25 -8.36 -6.08
N ARG A 81 -6.92 -9.43 -6.54
CA ARG A 81 -8.21 -9.84 -5.95
C ARG A 81 -8.07 -10.21 -4.47
N PHE A 82 -7.00 -10.92 -4.11
CA PHE A 82 -6.67 -11.23 -2.72
C PHE A 82 -6.39 -9.97 -1.91
N GLU A 83 -5.49 -9.11 -2.37
CA GLU A 83 -5.07 -7.93 -1.64
C GLU A 83 -6.22 -6.93 -1.45
N LEU A 84 -6.97 -6.63 -2.52
CA LEU A 84 -8.09 -5.71 -2.44
C LEU A 84 -9.26 -6.32 -1.66
N GLY A 85 -9.58 -7.60 -1.92
CA GLY A 85 -10.74 -8.27 -1.32
C GLY A 85 -10.56 -8.62 0.15
N TRP A 86 -9.38 -9.09 0.54
CA TRP A 86 -9.08 -9.51 1.93
C TRP A 86 -8.27 -8.46 2.68
N GLY A 87 -7.18 -7.98 2.08
CA GLY A 87 -6.25 -7.04 2.70
C GLY A 87 -6.90 -5.68 2.98
N TYR A 88 -7.39 -5.02 1.93
CA TYR A 88 -7.87 -3.63 2.04
C TYR A 88 -9.13 -3.56 2.90
N THR A 89 -10.08 -4.48 2.68
CA THR A 89 -11.31 -4.56 3.50
C THR A 89 -11.01 -4.76 4.99
N LYS A 90 -10.03 -5.61 5.34
CA LYS A 90 -9.61 -5.83 6.72
C LYS A 90 -8.86 -4.63 7.30
N ASN A 91 -7.90 -4.08 6.56
CA ASN A 91 -7.07 -2.96 7.03
C ASN A 91 -7.85 -1.67 7.24
N MET A 92 -8.89 -1.43 6.43
CA MET A 92 -9.81 -0.30 6.64
C MET A 92 -10.46 -0.32 8.04
N THR A 93 -10.65 -1.50 8.64
CA THR A 93 -11.16 -1.60 10.02
C THR A 93 -10.18 -1.05 11.06
N GLY A 94 -8.89 -0.90 10.70
CA GLY A 94 -7.86 -0.24 11.49
C GLY A 94 -7.69 1.26 11.19
N GLY A 95 -8.41 1.78 10.18
CA GLY A 95 -8.38 3.18 9.79
C GLY A 95 -7.40 3.52 8.66
N GLU A 96 -6.81 2.54 7.98
CA GLU A 96 -6.08 2.78 6.73
C GLU A 96 -7.05 3.19 5.61
N GLU A 97 -6.73 4.27 4.89
CA GLU A 97 -7.52 4.72 3.75
C GLU A 97 -6.91 4.20 2.44
N PHE A 98 -7.75 3.75 1.51
CA PHE A 98 -7.29 3.21 0.23
C PHE A 98 -7.87 3.96 -0.95
N PHE A 99 -7.04 4.14 -1.96
CA PHE A 99 -7.36 4.82 -3.21
C PHE A 99 -6.81 4.02 -4.38
N ILE A 100 -7.56 3.97 -5.48
CA ILE A 100 -7.19 3.23 -6.68
C ILE A 100 -6.94 4.19 -7.84
N LEU A 101 -5.73 4.14 -8.38
CA LEU A 101 -5.38 4.78 -9.65
C LEU A 101 -5.46 3.71 -10.75
N ASP A 102 -6.65 3.54 -11.29
CA ASP A 102 -6.91 2.60 -12.38
C ASP A 102 -6.38 3.16 -13.70
N ILE A 103 -5.43 2.47 -14.34
CA ILE A 103 -4.79 2.84 -15.61
C ILE A 103 -5.29 1.99 -16.81
N THR A 104 -6.37 1.22 -16.66
CA THR A 104 -6.85 0.28 -17.69
C THR A 104 -7.04 0.94 -19.07
N GLU A 105 -7.61 2.14 -19.11
CA GLU A 105 -7.97 2.85 -20.35
C GLU A 105 -7.21 4.19 -20.50
N ARG A 106 -6.10 4.36 -19.78
CA ARG A 106 -5.32 5.61 -19.79
C ARG A 106 -3.84 5.39 -19.49
N PRO A 107 -2.93 6.24 -19.99
CA PRO A 107 -1.52 6.17 -19.62
C PRO A 107 -1.32 6.29 -18.11
N ASN A 108 -0.30 5.60 -17.57
CA ASN A 108 0.10 5.74 -16.18
C ASN A 108 0.86 7.08 -15.99
N PRO A 109 0.33 8.06 -15.23
CA PRO A 109 1.00 9.33 -14.98
C PRO A 109 2.26 9.20 -14.11
N LEU A 110 2.45 8.04 -13.47
CA LEU A 110 3.58 7.72 -12.59
C LEU A 110 4.39 6.54 -13.13
N ALA A 111 4.44 6.38 -14.45
CA ALA A 111 5.26 5.34 -15.08
C ALA A 111 6.74 5.49 -14.66
N GLY A 112 7.32 4.41 -14.13
CA GLY A 112 8.72 4.37 -13.66
C GLY A 112 8.93 4.89 -12.23
N VAL A 113 7.89 5.36 -11.55
CA VAL A 113 7.96 5.66 -10.11
C VAL A 113 7.96 4.36 -9.33
N PRO A 114 8.89 4.16 -8.37
CA PRO A 114 8.94 2.92 -7.59
C PRO A 114 7.84 2.87 -6.53
N ASP A 115 7.63 1.69 -5.95
CA ASP A 115 6.91 1.56 -4.68
C ASP A 115 7.60 2.34 -3.57
N PHE A 116 6.85 3.07 -2.75
CA PHE A 116 7.43 3.79 -1.62
C PHE A 116 6.44 4.07 -0.50
N TRP A 117 6.98 4.20 0.71
CA TRP A 117 6.34 4.93 1.80
C TRP A 117 6.88 6.36 1.88
N LEU A 118 6.04 7.33 2.20
CA LEU A 118 6.44 8.70 2.51
C LEU A 118 5.87 9.08 3.88
N MET A 119 6.76 9.26 4.85
CA MET A 119 6.39 9.63 6.22
C MET A 119 6.44 11.14 6.40
N ASP A 120 5.38 11.71 6.94
CA ASP A 120 5.22 13.14 7.30
C ASP A 120 5.57 14.12 6.18
N ASN A 121 5.50 13.67 4.93
CA ASN A 121 5.96 14.40 3.74
C ASN A 121 7.44 14.77 3.74
N LEU A 122 8.25 14.04 4.52
CA LEU A 122 9.67 14.32 4.74
C LEU A 122 10.55 13.13 4.38
N THR A 123 10.19 11.92 4.78
CA THR A 123 11.11 10.78 4.70
C THR A 123 10.59 9.69 3.77
N PRO A 124 11.14 9.57 2.55
CA PRO A 124 10.79 8.50 1.63
C PRO A 124 11.51 7.19 1.99
N GLY A 125 10.78 6.10 2.06
CA GLY A 125 11.30 4.73 2.09
C GLY A 125 10.94 4.02 0.79
N VAL A 126 11.90 3.89 -0.14
CA VAL A 126 11.69 3.20 -1.41
C VAL A 126 11.72 1.69 -1.20
N MET A 127 10.69 1.00 -1.65
CA MET A 127 10.54 -0.44 -1.50
C MET A 127 11.10 -1.16 -2.72
N ARG A 128 11.90 -2.21 -2.50
CA ARG A 128 12.41 -3.07 -3.57
C ARG A 128 11.75 -4.42 -3.51
N TYR A 129 11.32 -4.90 -4.67
CA TYR A 129 10.78 -6.23 -4.87
C TYR A 129 11.52 -6.92 -6.01
N SER A 130 11.57 -8.24 -5.99
CA SER A 130 11.97 -9.04 -7.13
C SER A 130 10.85 -9.10 -8.17
N ASP A 131 11.18 -9.57 -9.38
CA ASP A 131 10.22 -9.75 -10.47
C ASP A 131 9.07 -10.71 -10.14
N ASP A 132 9.29 -11.64 -9.19
CA ASP A 132 8.26 -12.56 -8.67
C ASP A 132 7.54 -12.04 -7.41
N GLY A 133 7.73 -10.76 -7.06
CA GLY A 133 6.99 -10.09 -5.99
C GLY A 133 7.51 -10.36 -4.57
N ALA A 134 8.76 -10.82 -4.42
CA ALA A 134 9.37 -11.03 -3.11
C ALA A 134 9.98 -9.72 -2.59
N PHE A 135 9.80 -9.40 -1.31
CA PHE A 135 10.35 -8.17 -0.73
C PHE A 135 11.86 -8.28 -0.51
N LEU A 136 12.63 -7.37 -1.11
CA LEU A 136 14.10 -7.35 -1.08
C LEU A 136 14.66 -6.32 -0.08
N GLY A 137 13.81 -5.49 0.51
CA GLY A 137 14.19 -4.46 1.47
C GLY A 137 13.72 -3.06 1.07
N ALA A 138 14.00 -2.09 1.94
CA ALA A 138 13.66 -0.69 1.74
C ALA A 138 14.90 0.20 1.85
N ASP A 139 15.03 1.16 0.94
CA ASP A 139 16.02 2.24 1.04
C ASP A 139 15.37 3.47 1.66
N ILE A 140 15.85 3.85 2.84
CA ILE A 140 15.45 5.12 3.45
C ILE A 140 16.26 6.23 2.80
N LEU A 141 15.58 7.13 2.09
CA LEU A 141 16.19 8.23 1.39
C LEU A 141 16.32 9.45 2.31
N PRO A 142 17.32 10.32 2.07
CA PRO A 142 17.44 11.57 2.81
C PRO A 142 16.26 12.50 2.52
N GLU A 143 15.89 13.32 3.51
CA GLU A 143 14.78 14.29 3.41
C GLU A 143 14.94 15.30 2.26
N GLY A 144 16.16 15.50 1.75
CA GLY A 144 16.40 16.30 0.53
C GLY A 144 15.70 15.76 -0.72
N ARG A 145 15.22 14.52 -0.70
CA ARG A 145 14.39 13.91 -1.78
C ARG A 145 12.89 14.11 -1.56
N ALA A 146 12.45 14.67 -0.44
CA ALA A 146 11.03 14.75 -0.07
C ALA A 146 10.15 15.44 -1.12
N GLU A 147 10.63 16.52 -1.76
CA GLU A 147 9.87 17.26 -2.77
C GLU A 147 9.46 16.41 -3.96
N GLU A 148 10.37 15.58 -4.46
CA GLU A 148 10.10 14.65 -5.55
C GLU A 148 9.01 13.65 -5.17
N PHE A 149 9.12 13.02 -3.99
CA PHE A 149 8.15 12.03 -3.54
C PHE A 149 6.79 12.63 -3.16
N ARG A 150 6.76 13.88 -2.67
CA ARG A 150 5.51 14.64 -2.50
C ARG A 150 4.82 14.85 -3.85
N THR A 151 5.57 15.16 -4.90
CA THR A 151 5.03 15.32 -6.25
C THR A 151 4.43 14.02 -6.79
N TYR A 152 5.08 12.88 -6.54
CA TYR A 152 4.52 11.57 -6.89
C TYR A 152 3.22 11.28 -6.14
N ARG A 153 3.20 11.48 -4.82
CA ARG A 153 1.99 11.36 -4.00
C ARG A 153 0.86 12.25 -4.50
N ASP A 154 1.14 13.53 -4.75
CA ASP A 154 0.11 14.49 -5.19
C ASP A 154 -0.49 14.13 -6.54
N THR A 155 0.36 13.68 -7.46
CA THR A 155 -0.08 13.15 -8.76
C THR A 155 -0.94 11.90 -8.57
N ALA A 156 -0.52 10.97 -7.71
CA ALA A 156 -1.26 9.75 -7.41
C ALA A 156 -2.66 10.08 -6.87
N MET A 157 -2.73 10.92 -5.84
CA MET A 157 -3.97 11.34 -5.19
C MET A 157 -4.89 12.15 -6.11
N THR A 158 -4.34 12.94 -7.04
CA THR A 158 -5.13 13.70 -8.02
C THR A 158 -5.90 12.78 -8.98
N HIS A 159 -5.34 11.61 -9.30
CA HIS A 159 -5.88 10.70 -10.30
C HIS A 159 -6.57 9.45 -9.73
N ALA A 160 -6.37 9.18 -8.44
CA ALA A 160 -6.97 8.06 -7.73
C ALA A 160 -8.37 8.39 -7.23
N VAL A 161 -9.19 7.36 -7.08
CA VAL A 161 -10.53 7.45 -6.48
C VAL A 161 -10.59 6.59 -5.21
N PRO A 162 -11.51 6.86 -4.26
CA PRO A 162 -11.67 6.01 -3.08
C PRO A 162 -11.86 4.54 -3.45
N PHE A 163 -11.18 3.65 -2.74
CA PHE A 163 -11.23 2.21 -2.99
C PHE A 163 -12.66 1.67 -2.96
N THR A 164 -13.49 2.10 -2.01
CA THR A 164 -14.89 1.66 -1.90
C THR A 164 -15.70 1.98 -3.14
N ASP A 165 -15.50 3.17 -3.70
CA ASP A 165 -16.23 3.62 -4.89
C ASP A 165 -15.77 2.82 -6.11
N TRP A 166 -14.46 2.61 -6.25
CA TRP A 166 -13.89 1.79 -7.31
C TRP A 166 -14.31 0.32 -7.21
N TRP A 167 -14.23 -0.26 -6.01
CA TRP A 167 -14.55 -1.65 -5.73
C TRP A 167 -16.03 -1.96 -5.94
N SER A 168 -16.93 -1.03 -5.62
CA SER A 168 -18.37 -1.20 -5.90
C SER A 168 -18.69 -1.35 -7.39
N LYS A 169 -17.83 -0.82 -8.26
CA LYS A 169 -18.04 -0.81 -9.71
C LYS A 169 -17.27 -1.91 -10.44
N TYR A 170 -16.10 -2.29 -9.93
CA TYR A 170 -15.16 -3.17 -10.62
C TYR A 170 -14.63 -4.32 -9.76
N GLY A 171 -14.92 -4.33 -8.46
CA GLY A 171 -14.70 -5.49 -7.60
C GLY A 171 -15.60 -6.62 -8.10
N GLU A 172 -14.99 -7.79 -8.29
CA GLU A 172 -15.70 -8.99 -8.74
C GLU A 172 -16.51 -9.65 -7.61
#